data_AF-A0A349M5K0-F1
#
_entry.id   AF-A0A349M5K0-F1
#
_cell.length_a   1.000
_cell.length_b   1.000
_cell.length_c   1.000
_cell.angle_alpha   90.00
_cell.angle_beta   90.00
_cell.angle_gamma   90.00
#
_symmetry.space_group_name_H-M   'P 1'
#
loop_
_entity.id
_entity.type
_entity.pdbx_description
1 polymer ?
#
loop_
_entity_poly.entity_id
_entity_poly.type
_entity_poly.pdbx_seq_one_letter_code
_entity_poly.pdbx_strand_id
1 'polypeptide(L)'
;MGYFAPGDPIRTMLGNHPDPVLYAQLRHAYGLDLPWYQQYYHFLTGLFRFDFGLSFQYVNRPVWDILKDGIPVSAELGFWALLLEVLIGIPVGIVSALKANSWIDTTNMGAVLVMYSLPVFVFAV
;
A
#
# COMPACT_ATOMS: atom_id res chain seq x y z
N MET A 1 14.45 -2.27 -6.20
CA MET A 1 14.02 -2.32 -7.62
C MET A 1 14.01 -0.90 -8.21
N GLY A 2 15.19 -0.25 -8.31
CA GLY A 2 15.29 1.08 -8.93
C GLY A 2 15.24 1.06 -10.47
N TYR A 3 15.30 -0.12 -11.09
CA TYR A 3 15.32 -0.29 -12.54
C TYR A 3 13.93 -0.12 -13.21
N PHE A 4 12.86 -0.45 -12.48
CA PHE A 4 11.47 -0.40 -12.99
C PHE A 4 10.63 0.70 -12.33
N ALA A 5 11.18 1.42 -11.35
CA ALA A 5 10.52 2.57 -10.76
C ALA A 5 10.58 3.74 -11.77
N PRO A 6 9.50 4.54 -11.93
CA PRO A 6 9.55 5.75 -12.74
C PRO A 6 10.48 6.77 -12.06
N GLY A 7 11.70 6.87 -12.58
CA GLY A 7 12.74 7.78 -12.06
C GLY A 7 13.77 7.10 -11.16
N ASP A 8 14.92 7.77 -10.98
CA ASP A 8 15.99 7.31 -10.12
C ASP A 8 15.72 7.75 -8.66
N PRO A 9 15.52 6.81 -7.72
CA PRO A 9 15.16 7.13 -6.34
C PRO A 9 16.22 8.00 -5.63
N ILE A 10 17.50 7.84 -5.98
CA ILE A 10 18.57 8.65 -5.40
C ILE A 10 18.54 10.07 -5.93
N ARG A 11 18.13 10.27 -7.20
CA ARG A 11 17.93 11.61 -7.75
C ARG A 11 16.73 12.30 -7.12
N THR A 12 15.64 11.58 -6.85
CA THR A 12 14.49 12.15 -6.13
C THR A 12 14.83 12.51 -4.69
N MET A 13 15.73 11.78 -4.02
CA MET A 13 16.22 12.14 -2.69
C MET A 13 17.13 13.38 -2.71
N LEU A 14 18.02 13.50 -3.68
CA LEU A 14 19.02 14.57 -3.76
C LEU A 14 18.47 15.86 -4.38
N GLY A 15 17.30 15.82 -5.01
CA GLY A 15 16.67 16.97 -5.65
C GLY A 15 17.35 17.40 -6.95
N ASN A 16 17.22 18.68 -7.31
CA ASN A 16 17.51 19.18 -8.66
C ASN A 16 19.01 19.33 -9.01
N HIS A 17 19.92 19.29 -8.02
CA HIS A 17 21.37 19.39 -8.23
C HIS A 17 22.16 18.42 -7.34
N PRO A 18 22.15 17.11 -7.65
CA PRO A 18 22.92 16.14 -6.90
C PRO A 18 24.42 16.33 -7.10
N ASP A 19 25.19 16.39 -6.00
CA ASP A 19 26.64 16.19 -6.05
C ASP A 19 26.92 14.79 -6.64
N PRO A 20 27.66 14.68 -7.76
CA PRO A 20 27.94 13.40 -8.40
C PRO A 20 28.65 12.39 -7.49
N VAL A 21 29.46 12.87 -6.53
CA VAL A 21 30.16 12.00 -5.57
C VAL A 21 29.16 11.39 -4.59
N LEU A 22 28.30 12.23 -3.99
CA LEU A 22 27.27 11.78 -3.06
C LEU A 22 26.24 10.87 -3.74
N TYR A 23 25.88 11.15 -4.99
CA TYR A 23 25.00 10.31 -5.79
C TYR A 23 25.57 8.89 -5.96
N ALA A 24 26.84 8.76 -6.34
CA ALA A 24 27.47 7.44 -6.51
C ALA A 24 27.55 6.66 -5.19
N GLN A 25 27.88 7.36 -4.09
CA GLN A 25 27.93 6.75 -2.75
C GLN A 25 26.57 6.22 -2.31
N LEU A 26 25.51 7.03 -2.43
CA LEU A 26 24.16 6.61 -2.08
C LEU A 26 23.66 5.51 -3.02
N ARG A 27 23.93 5.59 -4.32
CA ARG A 27 23.55 4.54 -5.26
C ARG A 27 24.15 3.18 -4.88
N HIS A 28 25.41 3.18 -4.46
CA HIS A 28 26.09 1.98 -3.97
C HIS A 28 25.55 1.51 -2.61
N ALA A 29 25.33 2.44 -1.67
CA ALA A 29 24.79 2.11 -0.33
C ALA A 29 23.39 1.47 -0.38
N TYR A 30 22.56 1.86 -1.36
CA TYR A 30 21.24 1.27 -1.59
C TYR A 30 21.27 0.07 -2.55
N GLY A 31 22.46 -0.38 -3.01
CA GLY A 31 22.64 -1.51 -3.92
C GLY A 31 22.02 -1.32 -5.30
N LEU A 32 21.81 -0.06 -5.73
CA LEU A 32 21.13 0.30 -6.98
C LEU A 32 22.07 0.28 -8.20
N ASP A 33 23.37 0.13 -7.96
CA ASP A 33 24.41 -0.15 -8.93
C ASP A 33 24.48 -1.64 -9.33
N LEU A 34 23.93 -2.54 -8.51
CA LEU A 34 23.92 -3.97 -8.79
C LEU A 34 22.95 -4.35 -9.94
N PRO A 35 23.22 -5.44 -10.67
CA PRO A 35 22.27 -6.00 -11.63
C PRO A 35 20.91 -6.33 -10.99
N TRP A 36 19.82 -6.20 -11.74
CA TRP A 36 18.45 -6.32 -11.25
C TRP A 36 18.19 -7.64 -10.49
N TYR A 37 18.79 -8.74 -10.94
CA TYR A 37 18.62 -10.06 -10.32
C TYR A 37 19.27 -10.14 -8.93
N GLN A 38 20.39 -9.45 -8.72
CA GLN A 38 21.05 -9.36 -7.41
C GLN A 38 20.23 -8.49 -6.47
N GLN A 39 19.72 -7.35 -6.95
CA GLN A 39 18.81 -6.50 -6.15
C GLN A 39 17.58 -7.30 -5.69
N TYR A 40 17.01 -8.11 -6.59
CA TYR A 40 15.87 -8.95 -6.26
C TYR A 40 16.24 -10.05 -5.25
N TYR A 41 17.38 -10.71 -5.44
CA TYR A 41 17.86 -11.74 -4.52
C TYR A 41 18.13 -11.17 -3.11
N HIS A 42 18.77 -10.01 -3.01
CA HIS A 42 18.97 -9.31 -1.74
C HIS A 42 17.65 -8.92 -1.09
N PHE A 43 16.68 -8.43 -1.86
CA PHE A 43 15.34 -8.15 -1.37
C PHE A 43 14.65 -9.42 -0.83
N LEU A 44 14.67 -10.52 -1.56
CA LEU A 44 14.06 -11.77 -1.11
C LEU A 44 14.73 -12.34 0.14
N THR A 45 16.06 -12.37 0.17
CA THR A 45 16.80 -12.86 1.34
C THR A 45 16.61 -11.96 2.57
N GLY A 46 16.53 -10.64 2.37
CA GLY A 46 16.16 -9.68 3.41
C GLY A 46 14.73 -9.89 3.92
N LEU A 47 13.77 -10.11 3.02
CA LEU A 47 12.37 -10.37 3.37
C LEU A 47 12.22 -11.54 4.35
N PHE A 48 12.92 -12.65 4.11
CA PHE A 48 12.92 -13.80 5.02
C PHE A 48 13.58 -13.53 6.38
N ARG A 49 14.39 -12.48 6.48
CA ARG A 49 15.04 -12.01 7.72
C ARG A 49 14.30 -10.82 8.35
N PHE A 50 13.13 -10.44 7.83
CA PHE A 50 12.41 -9.22 8.20
C PHE A 50 13.24 -7.93 8.00
N ASP A 51 14.23 -7.96 7.11
CA ASP A 51 15.00 -6.81 6.70
C ASP A 51 14.48 -6.32 5.35
N PHE A 52 13.75 -5.21 5.40
CA PHE A 52 13.15 -4.57 4.23
C PHE A 52 14.06 -3.49 3.62
N GLY A 53 15.26 -3.30 4.17
CA GLY A 53 16.19 -2.25 3.77
C GLY A 53 15.74 -0.84 4.18
N LEU A 54 16.35 0.16 3.55
CA LEU A 54 16.12 1.58 3.81
C LEU A 54 15.04 2.16 2.89
N SER A 55 14.32 3.16 3.40
CA SER A 55 13.28 3.86 2.64
C SER A 55 13.87 4.69 1.51
N PHE A 56 13.21 4.64 0.34
CA PHE A 56 13.55 5.53 -0.77
C PHE A 56 13.00 6.96 -0.61
N GLN A 57 12.09 7.17 0.34
CA GLN A 57 11.48 8.48 0.60
C GLN A 57 12.07 9.14 1.84
N TYR A 58 12.33 8.37 2.90
CA TYR A 58 12.88 8.85 4.15
C TYR A 58 14.34 8.43 4.28
N VAL A 59 15.25 9.39 4.12
CA VAL A 59 16.69 9.15 4.15
C VAL A 59 17.09 8.49 5.48
N ASN A 60 17.83 7.38 5.37
CA ASN A 60 18.38 6.63 6.51
C ASN A 60 17.33 6.07 7.49
N ARG A 61 16.08 5.89 7.02
CA ARG A 61 15.02 5.27 7.82
C ARG A 61 14.77 3.84 7.35
N PRO A 62 14.88 2.81 8.22
CA PRO A 62 14.50 1.45 7.88
C PRO A 62 13.02 1.37 7.49
N VAL A 63 12.71 0.61 6.45
CA VAL A 63 11.33 0.37 6.00
C VAL A 63 10.53 -0.33 7.10
N TRP A 64 11.17 -1.20 7.88
CA TRP A 64 10.53 -1.89 9.01
C TRP A 64 9.96 -0.95 10.07
N ASP A 65 10.64 0.17 10.36
CA ASP A 65 10.15 1.12 11.35
C ASP A 65 8.93 1.90 10.80
N ILE A 66 8.90 2.18 9.50
CA ILE A 66 7.72 2.77 8.84
C ILE A 66 6.55 1.78 8.90
N LEU A 67 6.80 0.50 8.63
CA LEU A 67 5.76 -0.54 8.71
C LEU A 67 5.23 -0.68 10.14
N LYS A 68 6.09 -0.68 11.15
CA LYS A 68 5.67 -0.76 12.57
C LYS A 68 4.72 0.37 12.97
N ASP A 69 4.94 1.57 12.45
CA ASP A 69 4.06 2.69 12.74
C ASP A 69 2.70 2.53 12.04
N GLY A 70 2.69 2.02 10.79
CA GLY A 70 1.48 1.92 9.97
C GLY A 70 0.62 0.68 10.22
N ILE A 71 1.25 -0.48 10.45
CA ILE A 71 0.56 -1.78 10.59
C ILE A 71 -0.54 -1.76 11.66
N PRO A 72 -0.30 -1.27 12.89
CA PRO A 72 -1.32 -1.25 13.94
C PRO A 72 -2.54 -0.42 13.56
N VAL A 73 -2.29 0.74 12.95
CA VAL A 73 -3.36 1.66 12.51
C VAL A 73 -4.21 1.01 11.41
N SER A 74 -3.57 0.42 10.40
CA SER A 74 -4.30 -0.30 9.34
C SER A 74 -5.04 -1.51 9.86
N ALA A 75 -4.45 -2.26 10.81
CA ALA A 75 -5.08 -3.42 11.43
C ALA A 75 -6.32 -3.03 12.23
N GLU A 76 -6.26 -1.94 13.00
CA GLU A 76 -7.40 -1.43 13.75
C GLU A 76 -8.54 -0.98 12.83
N LEU A 77 -8.23 -0.18 11.80
CA LEU A 77 -9.21 0.25 10.81
C LEU A 77 -9.84 -0.94 10.08
N GLY A 78 -9.02 -1.89 9.64
CA GLY A 78 -9.49 -3.11 8.97
C GLY A 78 -10.35 -3.97 9.89
N PHE A 79 -10.00 -4.09 11.16
CA PHE A 79 -10.77 -4.84 12.14
C PHE A 79 -12.18 -4.26 12.32
N TRP A 80 -12.30 -2.95 12.52
CA TRP A 80 -13.61 -2.30 12.66
C TRP A 80 -14.43 -2.36 11.37
N ALA A 81 -13.80 -2.17 10.21
CA ALA A 81 -14.47 -2.31 8.92
C ALA A 81 -15.03 -3.72 8.73
N LEU A 82 -14.22 -4.76 8.96
CA LEU A 82 -14.64 -6.16 8.89
C LEU A 82 -15.76 -6.47 9.89
N LEU A 83 -15.68 -5.94 11.10
CA LEU A 83 -16.72 -6.15 12.10
C LEU A 83 -18.06 -5.57 11.64
N LEU A 84 -18.07 -4.35 11.12
CA LEU A 84 -19.27 -3.72 10.57
C LEU A 84 -19.81 -4.47 9.35
N GLU A 85 -18.93 -4.94 8.46
CA GLU A 85 -19.31 -5.73 7.29
C GLU A 85 -19.97 -7.05 7.68
N VAL A 86 -19.41 -7.75 8.67
CA VAL A 86 -19.98 -9.01 9.18
C VAL A 86 -21.31 -8.77 9.90
N LEU A 87 -21.42 -7.72 10.71
CA LEU A 87 -22.62 -7.46 11.50
C LEU A 87 -23.76 -6.83 10.72
N ILE A 88 -23.47 -6.07 9.66
CA ILE A 88 -24.47 -5.32 8.90
C ILE A 88 -24.54 -5.82 7.46
N GLY A 89 -23.39 -5.87 6.78
CA GLY A 89 -23.31 -6.26 5.36
C GLY A 89 -23.85 -7.67 5.11
N ILE A 90 -23.43 -8.66 5.92
CA ILE A 90 -23.89 -10.05 5.76
C ILE A 90 -25.40 -10.18 6.02
N PRO A 91 -25.99 -9.69 7.14
CA PRO A 91 -27.43 -9.78 7.35
C PRO A 91 -28.25 -9.07 6.27
N VAL A 92 -27.84 -7.87 5.85
CA VAL A 92 -28.52 -7.13 4.77
C VAL A 92 -28.46 -7.93 3.47
N GLY A 93 -27.31 -8.50 3.12
CA GLY A 93 -27.14 -9.37 1.95
C GLY A 93 -28.03 -10.62 2.01
N ILE A 94 -28.11 -11.28 3.16
CA ILE A 94 -28.99 -12.45 3.38
C ILE A 94 -30.46 -12.05 3.17
N VAL A 95 -30.89 -10.92 3.74
CA VAL A 95 -32.29 -10.45 3.61
C VAL A 95 -32.63 -10.13 2.15
N SER A 96 -31.73 -9.46 1.42
CA SER A 96 -31.91 -9.19 -0.01
C SER A 96 -31.99 -10.48 -0.83
N ALA A 97 -31.14 -11.47 -0.54
CA ALA A 97 -31.15 -12.76 -1.23
C ALA A 97 -32.44 -13.57 -0.96
N LEU A 98 -32.91 -13.59 0.29
CA LEU A 98 -34.16 -14.28 0.65
C LEU A 98 -35.41 -13.60 0.06
N LYS A 99 -35.33 -12.29 -0.20
CA LYS A 99 -36.42 -11.49 -0.81
C LYS A 99 -36.04 -11.02 -2.21
N ALA A 100 -35.42 -11.88 -3.00
CA ALA A 100 -34.99 -11.57 -4.36
C ALA A 100 -36.13 -10.99 -5.23
N ASN A 101 -35.82 -10.01 -6.07
CA ASN A 101 -36.78 -9.27 -6.91
C ASN A 101 -37.86 -8.48 -6.14
N SER A 102 -37.76 -8.38 -4.81
CA SER A 102 -38.60 -7.46 -4.04
C SER A 102 -38.01 -6.05 -4.04
N TRP A 103 -38.82 -5.08 -3.59
CA TRP A 103 -38.35 -3.71 -3.45
C TRP A 103 -37.13 -3.59 -2.51
N ILE A 104 -36.99 -4.48 -1.51
CA ILE A 104 -35.86 -4.49 -0.56
C ILE A 104 -34.55 -4.89 -1.28
N ASP A 105 -34.63 -5.87 -2.18
CA ASP A 105 -33.50 -6.29 -3.00
C ASP A 105 -33.09 -5.18 -3.98
N THR A 106 -34.06 -4.63 -4.71
CA THR A 106 -33.83 -3.55 -5.69
C THR A 106 -33.24 -2.28 -5.05
N THR A 107 -33.74 -1.84 -3.89
CA THR A 107 -33.18 -0.66 -3.22
C THR A 107 -31.78 -0.92 -2.66
N ASN A 108 -31.54 -2.10 -2.09
CA ASN A 108 -30.21 -2.46 -1.59
C ASN A 108 -29.18 -2.52 -2.73
N MET A 109 -29.50 -3.20 -3.83
CA MET A 109 -28.66 -3.25 -5.02
C MET A 109 -28.38 -1.86 -5.61
N GLY A 110 -29.40 -1.00 -5.67
CA GLY A 110 -29.25 0.38 -6.11
C GLY A 110 -28.30 1.18 -5.21
N ALA A 111 -28.46 1.05 -3.88
CA ALA A 111 -27.58 1.71 -2.92
C ALA A 111 -26.12 1.25 -3.04
N VAL A 112 -25.90 -0.07 -3.14
CA VAL A 112 -24.56 -0.64 -3.33
C VAL A 112 -23.93 -0.13 -4.63
N LEU A 113 -24.69 -0.08 -5.72
CA LEU A 113 -24.19 0.42 -7.00
C LEU A 113 -23.73 1.88 -6.92
N VAL A 114 -24.54 2.74 -6.27
CA VAL A 114 -24.17 4.14 -6.07
C VAL A 114 -22.88 4.24 -5.25
N MET A 115 -22.80 3.54 -4.12
CA MET A 115 -21.61 3.55 -3.27
C MET A 115 -20.36 3.05 -4.01
N TYR A 116 -20.47 1.98 -4.78
CA TYR A 116 -19.36 1.41 -5.54
C TYR A 116 -18.92 2.29 -6.72
N SER A 117 -19.85 3.05 -7.31
CA SER A 117 -19.56 3.96 -8.42
C SER A 117 -18.84 5.25 -7.98
N LEU A 118 -18.92 5.61 -6.70
CA LEU A 118 -18.31 6.80 -6.15
C LEU A 118 -16.83 6.53 -5.81
N PRO A 119 -15.89 7.33 -6.32
CA PRO A 119 -14.49 7.19 -5.95
C PRO A 119 -14.28 7.41 -4.45
N VAL A 120 -13.42 6.58 -3.83
CA VAL A 120 -13.19 6.61 -2.36
C VAL A 120 -12.78 7.99 -1.84
N PHE A 121 -12.02 8.76 -2.62
CA PHE A 121 -11.58 10.11 -2.22
C PHE A 121 -12.73 11.11 -2.04
N VAL A 122 -13.91 10.87 -2.63
CA VAL A 122 -15.11 11.71 -2.44
C VAL A 122 -15.64 11.59 -1.01
N PHE A 123 -15.47 10.42 -0.39
CA PHE A 123 -15.89 10.17 0.99
C PHE A 123 -14.81 10.51 2.02
N ALA A 124 -13.56 10.70 1.59
CA ALA A 124 -12.40 10.90 2.47
C ALA A 124 -12.17 12.37 2.87
N VAL A 125 -13.20 13.21 2.83
CA VAL A 125 -13.17 14.65 3.19
C VAL A 125 -13.70 14.87 4.61
#